data_AF-A0A965TUL9-F1
#
_entry.id   AF-A0A965TUL9-F1
#
_cell.length_a   1.000
_cell.length_b   1.000
_cell.length_c   1.000
_cell.angle_alpha   90.00
_cell.angle_beta   90.00
_cell.angle_gamma   90.00
#
_symmetry.space_group_name_H-M   'P 1'
#
loop_
_entity.id
_entity.type
_entity.pdbx_description
1 polymer ?
#
loop_
_entity_poly.entity_id
_entity_poly.type
_entity_poly.pdbx_seq_one_letter_code
_entity_poly.pdbx_strand_id
1 'polypeptide(L)'
;MLSGKGPLSPSQIERMKVIPEGNTLYALGISKTSVGKGDSGAHPGYFNFVQYNEEHDIALVIITPFIDYNGGNMDNIIALLQCMGSIMESALTIYDKY
;
A
#
# COMPACT_ATOMS: atom_id res chain seq x y z
N MET A 1 2.85 11.52 -0.70
CA MET A 1 1.51 12.09 -0.45
C MET A 1 1.15 12.06 1.03
N LEU A 2 1.31 10.93 1.72
CA LEU A 2 0.95 10.80 3.15
C LEU A 2 2.02 11.28 4.14
N SER A 3 3.25 11.54 3.68
CA SER A 3 4.35 12.03 4.52
C SER A 3 4.28 13.50 4.92
N GLY A 4 3.29 14.26 4.46
CA GLY A 4 3.21 15.72 4.74
C GLY A 4 4.17 16.60 3.95
N LYS A 5 5.14 16.01 3.22
CA LYS A 5 6.15 16.73 2.42
C LYS A 5 5.67 17.09 1.00
N GLY A 6 4.36 17.15 0.79
CA GLY A 6 3.75 17.27 -0.53
C GLY A 6 2.79 18.45 -0.66
N PRO A 7 2.00 18.51 -1.74
CA PRO A 7 1.07 19.61 -1.99
C PRO A 7 -0.19 19.59 -1.09
N LEU A 8 -0.42 18.50 -0.36
CA LEU A 8 -1.57 18.35 0.53
C LEU A 8 -1.25 18.95 1.90
N SER A 9 -2.20 19.67 2.48
CA SER A 9 -2.10 20.17 3.85
C SER A 9 -2.14 19.00 4.85
N PRO A 10 -1.58 19.18 6.06
CA PRO A 10 -1.68 18.18 7.12
C PRO A 10 -3.14 17.77 7.41
N SER A 11 -4.08 18.72 7.41
CA SER A 11 -5.50 18.43 7.64
C SER A 11 -6.18 17.67 6.50
N GLN A 12 -5.70 17.80 5.25
CA GLN A 12 -6.14 16.94 4.15
C GLN A 12 -5.63 15.52 4.33
N ILE A 13 -4.35 15.37 4.69
CA ILE A 13 -3.72 14.07 4.91
C ILE A 13 -4.40 13.33 6.07
N GLU A 14 -4.66 14.00 7.19
CA GLU A 14 -5.35 13.37 8.33
C GLU A 14 -6.73 12.85 7.92
N ARG A 15 -7.53 13.66 7.22
CA ARG A 15 -8.85 13.22 6.73
C ARG A 15 -8.76 12.01 5.81
N MET A 16 -7.71 11.91 4.99
CA MET A 16 -7.52 10.76 4.11
C MET A 16 -7.22 9.46 4.86
N LYS A 17 -6.70 9.54 6.09
CA LYS A 17 -6.28 8.38 6.91
C LYS A 17 -7.35 7.89 7.89
N VAL A 18 -8.40 8.68 8.13
CA VAL A 18 -9.48 8.30 9.04
C VAL A 18 -10.31 7.19 8.42
N ILE A 19 -10.34 6.03 9.09
CA ILE A 19 -11.25 4.93 8.77
C ILE A 19 -12.59 5.26 9.45
N PRO A 20 -13.70 5.36 8.68
CA PRO A 20 -15.00 5.68 9.26
C PRO A 20 -15.52 4.53 10.14
N GLU A 21 -16.39 4.86 11.09
CA GLU A 21 -17.06 3.87 11.93
C GLU A 21 -17.80 2.82 11.08
N GLY A 22 -17.69 1.54 11.47
CA GLY A 22 -18.22 0.41 10.71
C GLY A 22 -17.31 -0.10 9.58
N ASN A 23 -16.18 0.56 9.32
CA ASN A 23 -15.11 0.06 8.45
C ASN A 23 -13.90 -0.39 9.29
N THR A 24 -13.16 -1.38 8.80
CA THR A 24 -12.02 -1.97 9.52
C THR A 24 -10.68 -1.61 8.92
N LEU A 25 -10.62 -1.38 7.60
CA LEU A 25 -9.36 -1.29 6.87
C LEU A 25 -9.29 -0.17 5.84
N TYR A 26 -10.41 0.46 5.46
CA TYR A 26 -10.42 1.39 4.32
C TYR A 26 -10.84 2.80 4.72
N ALA A 27 -10.02 3.78 4.36
CA ALA A 27 -10.26 5.21 4.54
C ALA A 27 -10.64 5.86 3.20
N LEU A 28 -10.27 7.13 2.98
CA LEU A 28 -10.56 7.81 1.70
C LEU A 28 -9.51 7.43 0.65
N GLY A 29 -9.78 6.37 -0.11
CA GLY A 29 -8.91 5.91 -1.20
C GLY A 29 -7.61 5.26 -0.72
N ILE A 30 -7.57 4.86 0.55
CA ILE A 30 -6.38 4.32 1.21
C ILE A 30 -6.79 3.14 2.07
N SER A 31 -6.15 2.01 1.84
CA SER A 31 -6.21 0.82 2.68
C SER A 31 -5.15 0.89 3.78
N LYS A 32 -5.52 0.45 4.98
CA LYS A 32 -4.60 0.14 6.08
C LYS A 32 -4.20 -1.34 5.98
N THR A 33 -2.91 -1.59 6.08
CA THR A 33 -2.32 -2.93 6.16
C THR A 33 -1.50 -3.06 7.45
N SER A 34 -0.94 -4.23 7.73
CA SER A 34 0.00 -4.43 8.83
C SER A 34 1.29 -3.63 8.67
N VAL A 35 1.67 -3.30 7.42
CA VAL A 35 2.96 -2.70 7.10
C VAL A 35 2.88 -1.21 6.77
N GLY A 36 1.68 -0.66 6.60
CA GLY A 36 1.50 0.74 6.27
C GLY A 36 0.09 1.09 5.79
N LYS A 37 -0.03 2.29 5.23
CA LYS A 37 -1.25 2.82 4.60
C LYS A 37 -0.95 3.18 3.15
N GLY A 38 -1.82 2.81 2.24
CA GLY A 38 -1.71 3.25 0.85
C GLY A 38 -2.76 2.60 -0.03
N ASP A 39 -2.46 2.45 -1.31
CA ASP A 39 -3.39 1.89 -2.28
C ASP A 39 -2.68 0.89 -3.18
N SER A 40 -3.41 -0.13 -3.60
CA SER A 40 -2.87 -1.19 -4.46
C SER A 40 -3.94 -1.63 -5.43
N GLY A 41 -3.54 -1.82 -6.66
CA GLY A 41 -4.46 -2.02 -7.76
C GLY A 41 -3.89 -3.00 -8.75
N ALA A 42 -4.81 -3.73 -9.37
CA ALA A 42 -4.50 -4.64 -10.45
C ALA A 42 -5.27 -4.15 -11.69
N HIS A 43 -4.59 -4.12 -12.84
CA HIS A 43 -5.14 -3.77 -14.14
C HIS A 43 -4.60 -4.75 -15.19
N PRO A 44 -5.32 -5.05 -16.28
CA PRO A 44 -4.73 -5.78 -17.39
C PRO A 44 -3.40 -5.16 -17.85
N GLY A 45 -2.30 -5.90 -17.68
CA GLY A 45 -0.96 -5.47 -18.07
C GLY A 45 -0.08 -4.97 -16.91
N TYR A 46 -0.63 -4.61 -15.75
CA TYR A 46 0.20 -4.18 -14.62
C TYR A 46 -0.48 -4.32 -13.26
N PHE A 47 0.35 -4.37 -12.23
CA PHE A 47 -0.05 -4.30 -10.84
C PHE A 47 0.75 -3.20 -10.14
N ASN A 48 0.11 -2.43 -9.26
CA ASN A 48 0.76 -1.45 -8.41
C ASN A 48 0.55 -1.78 -6.93
N PHE A 49 1.62 -1.61 -6.15
CA PHE A 49 1.60 -1.64 -4.69
C PHE A 49 2.23 -0.36 -4.16
N VAL A 50 1.43 0.45 -3.47
CA VAL A 50 1.88 1.71 -2.89
C VAL A 50 1.55 1.68 -1.40
N GLN A 51 2.57 1.66 -0.55
CA GLN A 51 2.40 1.69 0.91
C GLN A 51 3.32 2.73 1.53
N TYR A 52 2.80 3.43 2.52
CA TYR A 52 3.55 4.36 3.35
C TYR A 52 3.49 3.90 4.81
N ASN A 53 4.65 3.72 5.43
CA ASN A 53 4.79 3.45 6.84
C ASN A 53 5.12 4.76 7.57
N GLU A 54 4.19 5.18 8.43
CA GLU A 54 4.31 6.45 9.18
C GLU A 54 5.37 6.42 10.27
N GLU A 55 5.59 5.25 10.89
CA GLU A 55 6.54 5.09 11.99
C GLU A 55 7.99 5.28 11.52
N HIS A 56 8.30 4.78 10.32
CA HIS A 56 9.64 4.83 9.74
C HIS A 56 9.81 5.96 8.70
N ASP A 57 8.74 6.70 8.36
CA ASP A 57 8.70 7.68 7.26
C ASP A 57 9.19 7.09 5.91
N ILE A 58 8.78 5.85 5.62
CA ILE A 58 9.18 5.12 4.40
C ILE A 58 7.97 4.94 3.48
N ALA A 59 8.15 5.26 2.20
CA ALA A 59 7.21 4.93 1.14
C ALA A 59 7.80 3.86 0.21
N LEU A 60 7.05 2.79 -0.02
CA LEU A 60 7.36 1.76 -1.00
C LEU A 60 6.36 1.85 -2.16
N VAL A 61 6.90 1.93 -3.38
CA VAL A 61 6.13 1.93 -4.62
C VAL A 61 6.69 0.84 -5.52
N ILE A 62 5.88 -0.17 -5.80
CA ILE A 62 6.23 -1.26 -6.72
C ILE A 62 5.22 -1.26 -7.86
N ILE A 63 5.74 -1.29 -9.08
CA ILE A 63 4.96 -1.43 -10.30
C ILE A 63 5.57 -2.60 -11.06
N THR A 64 4.76 -3.60 -11.36
CA THR A 64 5.20 -4.81 -12.06
C THR A 64 4.25 -5.12 -13.21
N PRO A 65 4.75 -5.61 -14.36
CA PRO A 65 3.87 -6.21 -15.35
C PRO A 65 3.10 -7.36 -14.68
N PHE A 66 1.79 -7.35 -14.84
CA PHE A 66 0.93 -8.42 -14.34
C PHE A 66 -0.08 -8.77 -15.43
N ILE A 67 -0.04 -10.02 -15.87
CA ILE A 67 -0.96 -10.57 -16.86
C ILE A 67 -1.36 -11.95 -16.38
N ASP A 68 -2.45 -12.03 -15.61
CA ASP A 68 -3.45 -13.08 -15.82
C ASP A 68 -4.80 -12.70 -15.20
N TYR A 69 -5.61 -11.96 -15.96
CA TYR A 69 -7.05 -11.85 -15.72
C TYR A 69 -7.87 -12.87 -16.51
N ASN A 70 -7.23 -13.59 -17.45
CA ASN A 70 -7.91 -14.45 -18.41
C ASN A 70 -8.34 -15.79 -17.78
N GLY A 71 -7.70 -16.23 -16.69
CA GLY A 71 -8.06 -17.45 -15.98
C GLY A 71 -9.06 -17.29 -14.82
N GLY A 72 -9.42 -16.06 -14.42
CA GLY A 72 -10.16 -15.83 -13.17
C GLY A 72 -9.39 -16.28 -11.91
N ASN A 73 -8.09 -16.51 -12.03
CA ASN A 73 -7.26 -17.10 -10.98
C ASN A 73 -6.79 -16.03 -9.99
N MET A 74 -7.64 -15.74 -8.99
CA MET A 74 -7.36 -14.80 -7.91
C MET A 74 -6.16 -15.20 -7.06
N ASP A 75 -5.72 -16.47 -7.08
CA ASP A 75 -4.60 -16.95 -6.27
C ASP A 75 -3.27 -16.28 -6.68
N ASN A 76 -3.09 -16.00 -7.98
CA ASN A 76 -1.90 -15.28 -8.46
C ASN A 76 -1.84 -13.84 -7.94
N ILE A 77 -2.99 -13.17 -7.84
CA ILE A 77 -3.09 -11.82 -7.28
C ILE A 77 -2.78 -11.85 -5.79
N ILE A 78 -3.31 -12.84 -5.07
CA ILE A 78 -3.04 -13.02 -3.63
C ILE A 78 -1.56 -13.30 -3.38
N ALA A 79 -0.95 -14.21 -4.14
CA ALA A 79 0.47 -14.53 -4.02
C ALA A 79 1.35 -13.30 -4.32
N LEU A 80 0.98 -12.51 -5.33
CA LEU A 80 1.67 -11.26 -5.63
C LEU A 80 1.56 -10.26 -4.47
N LEU A 81 0.37 -10.04 -3.93
CA LEU A 81 0.14 -9.17 -2.77
C LEU A 81 0.97 -9.60 -1.55
N GLN A 82 1.02 -10.91 -1.27
CA GLN A 82 1.84 -11.45 -0.19
C GLN A 82 3.33 -11.19 -0.41
N CYS A 83 3.83 -11.43 -1.63
CA CYS A 83 5.22 -11.14 -1.99
C CYS A 83 5.57 -9.66 -1.76
N MET A 84 4.70 -8.74 -2.20
CA MET A 84 4.90 -7.31 -1.99
C MET A 84 4.87 -6.92 -0.50
N GLY A 85 3.99 -7.54 0.28
CA GLY A 85 3.96 -7.40 1.73
C GLY A 85 5.29 -7.82 2.38
N SER A 86 5.81 -8.99 2.03
CA SER A 86 7.09 -9.48 2.56
C SER A 86 8.29 -8.60 2.16
N ILE A 87 8.27 -8.00 0.96
CA ILE A 87 9.28 -7.00 0.57
C ILE A 87 9.23 -5.78 1.49
N MET A 88 8.03 -5.29 1.82
CA MET A 88 7.86 -4.16 2.74
C MET A 88 8.37 -4.50 4.15
N GLU A 89 8.01 -5.66 4.69
CA GLU A 89 8.49 -6.13 6.01
C GLU A 89 10.02 -6.23 6.04
N SER A 90 10.61 -6.75 4.95
CA SER A 90 12.07 -6.84 4.82
C SER A 90 12.72 -5.46 4.77
N ALA A 91 12.12 -4.52 4.04
CA ALA A 91 12.62 -3.15 3.95
C ALA A 91 12.60 -2.43 5.31
N LEU A 92 11.52 -2.59 6.08
CA LEU A 92 11.41 -2.06 7.45
C LEU A 92 12.47 -2.69 8.38
N THR A 93 12.63 -4.01 8.33
CA THR A 93 13.64 -4.73 9.12
C THR A 93 15.07 -4.28 8.81
N ILE A 94 15.37 -3.96 7.55
CA ILE A 94 16.68 -3.44 7.15
C ILE A 94 16.87 -2.04 7.70
N TYR A 95 15.84 -1.19 7.61
CA TYR A 95 15.90 0.17 8.13
C TYR A 95 16.19 0.20 9.63
N ASP A 96 15.50 -0.62 10.43
CA ASP A 96 15.66 -0.67 11.90
C ASP A 96 17.06 -1.12 12.37
N LYS A 97 17.85 -1.71 11.47
CA LYS A 97 19.23 -2.12 11.77
C LYS A 97 20.24 -0.98 11.68
N TYR A 98 19.86 0.18 11.15
CA TYR A 98 20.74 1.33 10.91
C TYR A 98 20.22 2.60 11.58
#